data_AF-A0A8X6KI35-F1
#
_entry.id   AF-A0A8X6KI35-F1
#
_cell.length_a   1.000
_cell.length_b   1.000
_cell.length_c   1.000
_cell.angle_alpha   90.00
_cell.angle_beta   90.00
_cell.angle_gamma   90.00
#
_symmetry.space_group_name_H-M   'P 1'
#
loop_
_entity.id
_entity.type
_entity.pdbx_description
1 polymer ?
#
loop_
_entity_poly.entity_id
_entity_poly.type
_entity_poly.pdbx_seq_one_letter_code
_entity_poly.pdbx_strand_id
1 'polypeptide(L)'
;MCDQGILRISSRFNEAKFHSNEKNPIIVPKESKFAVLIVKEKHLRLLHGGDTLTLSQIRRKYWIPQGRQPIRKIINKCKKYSVKSADQLCGQLPCDRISESPPFTVIGVNFTGPVYVKLGNDTEKSYIALFTCAVTRAVHIEL
;
A
#
# COMPACT_ATOMS: atom_id res chain seq x y z
N MET A 1 15.99 18.61 -28.98
CA MET A 1 16.22 17.94 -30.27
C MET A 1 15.00 17.09 -30.59
N CYS A 2 14.45 17.22 -31.80
CA CYS A 2 13.31 16.44 -32.27
C CYS A 2 13.82 15.14 -32.88
N ASP A 3 13.62 14.02 -32.20
CA ASP A 3 13.77 12.70 -32.83
C ASP A 3 12.41 12.32 -33.42
N GLN A 4 12.36 12.09 -34.74
CA GLN A 4 11.14 11.66 -35.46
C GLN A 4 9.95 12.65 -35.34
N GLY A 5 10.23 13.95 -35.22
CA GLY A 5 9.20 14.99 -35.08
C GLY A 5 8.61 15.13 -33.67
N ILE A 6 9.15 14.40 -32.68
CA ILE A 6 8.68 14.47 -31.29
C ILE A 6 9.65 15.32 -30.46
N LEU A 7 9.11 16.35 -29.81
CA LEU A 7 9.87 17.21 -28.90
C LEU A 7 10.27 16.46 -27.63
N ARG A 8 11.56 16.49 -27.31
CA ARG A 8 12.14 15.89 -26.11
C ARG A 8 12.99 16.90 -25.35
N ILE A 9 13.04 16.74 -24.04
CA ILE A 9 14.01 17.46 -23.21
C ILE A 9 15.41 16.93 -23.52
N SER A 10 16.35 17.85 -23.71
CA SER A 10 17.77 17.53 -23.65
C SER A 10 18.20 17.57 -22.18
N SER A 11 18.59 16.44 -21.62
CA SER A 11 19.15 16.41 -20.27
C SER A 11 20.68 16.38 -20.28
N ARG A 12 21.28 16.65 -19.13
CA ARG A 12 22.73 16.53 -18.91
C ARG A 12 23.15 15.08 -18.61
N PHE A 13 22.22 14.12 -18.65
CA PHE A 13 22.47 12.71 -18.32
C PHE A 13 22.81 11.86 -19.56
N ASN A 14 23.41 12.46 -20.60
CA ASN A 14 23.72 11.75 -21.84
C ASN A 14 24.66 10.57 -21.60
N GLU A 15 25.61 10.68 -20.67
CA GLU A 15 26.58 9.63 -20.31
C GLU A 15 26.05 8.61 -19.29
N ALA A 16 24.90 8.85 -18.66
CA ALA A 16 24.37 7.95 -17.64
C ALA A 16 23.87 6.63 -18.25
N LYS A 17 23.83 5.52 -17.50
CA LYS A 17 23.28 4.23 -18.01
C LYS A 17 21.75 4.15 -17.87
N PHE A 18 21.03 5.19 -18.29
CA PHE A 18 19.56 5.20 -18.32
C PHE A 18 19.01 4.86 -19.71
N HIS A 19 17.75 4.41 -19.79
CA HIS A 19 17.06 4.28 -21.07
C HIS A 19 16.91 5.65 -21.75
N SER A 20 16.90 5.68 -23.08
CA SER A 20 16.83 6.93 -23.87
C SER A 20 15.66 7.84 -23.47
N ASN A 21 14.51 7.26 -23.10
CA ASN A 21 13.34 8.00 -22.63
C ASN A 21 13.48 8.60 -21.22
N GLU A 22 14.29 7.99 -20.35
CA GLU A 22 14.58 8.52 -19.02
C GLU A 22 15.61 9.65 -19.10
N LYS A 23 16.59 9.52 -20.01
CA LYS A 23 17.53 10.60 -20.31
C LYS A 23 16.82 11.80 -20.93
N ASN A 24 16.04 11.55 -21.98
CA ASN A 24 15.46 12.60 -22.82
C ASN A 24 13.95 12.40 -22.92
N PRO A 25 13.19 12.74 -21.87
CA PRO A 25 11.76 12.50 -21.81
C PRO A 25 10.99 13.33 -22.85
N ILE A 26 9.88 12.76 -23.33
CA ILE A 26 9.02 13.36 -24.35
C ILE A 26 8.23 14.51 -23.72
N ILE A 27 8.29 15.69 -24.33
CA ILE A 27 7.53 16.85 -23.86
C ILE A 27 6.05 16.66 -24.21
N VAL A 28 5.19 16.76 -23.20
CA VAL A 28 3.74 16.66 -23.37
C VAL A 28 3.08 17.96 -22.90
N PRO A 29 2.27 18.64 -23.74
CA PRO A 29 1.54 19.84 -23.34
C PRO A 29 0.63 19.56 -22.15
N LYS A 30 0.67 20.43 -21.13
CA LYS A 30 -0.01 20.19 -19.84
C LYS A 30 -1.54 20.20 -19.95
N GLU A 31 -2.09 20.89 -20.93
CA GLU A 31 -3.53 20.96 -21.24
C GLU A 31 -4.02 19.83 -22.14
N SER A 32 -3.11 19.00 -22.68
CA SER A 32 -3.49 17.95 -23.63
C SER A 32 -4.31 16.84 -22.96
N LYS A 33 -5.26 16.26 -23.71
CA LYS A 33 -5.98 15.05 -23.29
C LYS A 33 -5.00 13.89 -23.00
N PHE A 34 -3.88 13.84 -23.71
CA PHE A 34 -2.85 12.84 -23.51
C PHE A 34 -2.17 12.95 -22.13
N ALA A 35 -1.83 14.17 -21.67
CA ALA A 35 -1.33 14.40 -20.32
C ALA A 35 -2.31 13.86 -19.27
N VAL A 36 -3.61 14.15 -19.42
CA VAL A 36 -4.64 13.67 -18.48
C VAL A 36 -4.69 12.14 -18.43
N LEU A 37 -4.62 11.47 -19.59
CA LEU A 37 -4.64 10.01 -19.67
C LEU A 37 -3.39 9.38 -19.05
N ILE A 38 -2.20 9.94 -19.30
CA ILE A 38 -0.94 9.47 -18.66
C ILE A 38 -1.05 9.56 -17.13
N VAL A 39 -1.51 10.70 -16.62
CA VAL A 39 -1.64 10.89 -15.16
C VAL A 39 -2.61 9.87 -14.57
N LYS A 40 -3.76 9.64 -15.21
CA LYS A 40 -4.74 8.65 -14.75
C LYS A 40 -4.18 7.23 -14.79
N GLU A 41 -3.53 6.82 -15.89
CA GLU A 41 -2.92 5.49 -16.02
C GLU A 41 -1.86 5.26 -14.93
N LYS A 42 -0.96 6.22 -14.71
CA LYS A 42 0.07 6.10 -13.66
C LYS A 42 -0.51 6.09 -12.27
N HIS A 43 -1.44 6.98 -11.96
CA HIS A 43 -2.09 7.02 -10.67
C HIS A 43 -2.80 5.69 -10.33
N LEU A 44 -3.46 5.07 -11.32
CA LEU A 44 -4.11 3.76 -11.15
C LEU A 44 -3.10 2.62 -11.00
N ARG A 45 -2.04 2.58 -11.82
CA ARG A 45 -0.97 1.56 -11.70
C ARG A 45 -0.21 1.64 -10.39
N LEU A 46 -0.09 2.84 -9.81
CA LEU A 46 0.56 3.10 -8.53
C LEU A 46 -0.42 2.97 -7.35
N LEU A 47 -1.54 2.28 -7.53
CA LEU A 47 -2.52 2.00 -6.48
C LEU A 47 -3.01 3.27 -5.77
N HIS A 48 -3.32 4.30 -6.54
CA HIS A 48 -3.77 5.60 -6.06
C HIS A 48 -2.69 6.41 -5.32
N GLY A 49 -1.41 6.21 -5.67
CA GLY A 49 -0.29 6.98 -5.14
C GLY A 49 -0.42 8.50 -5.32
N GLY A 50 0.27 9.24 -4.45
CA GLY A 50 0.23 10.70 -4.39
C GLY A 50 0.89 11.43 -5.57
N ASP A 51 0.83 12.77 -5.53
CA ASP A 51 1.31 13.65 -6.59
C ASP A 51 2.80 13.48 -6.89
N THR A 52 3.62 13.37 -5.84
CA THR A 52 5.07 13.29 -5.94
C THR A 52 5.53 11.95 -6.51
N LEU A 53 4.92 10.85 -6.05
CA LEU A 53 5.18 9.51 -6.57
C LEU A 53 4.76 9.41 -8.04
N THR A 54 3.57 9.90 -8.36
CA THR A 54 3.05 9.88 -9.73
C THR A 54 3.92 10.73 -10.67
N LEU A 55 4.33 11.92 -10.25
CA LEU A 55 5.24 12.79 -11.01
C LEU A 55 6.58 12.12 -11.29
N SER A 56 7.17 11.47 -10.29
CA SER A 56 8.44 10.76 -10.45
C SER A 56 8.34 9.66 -11.52
N GLN A 57 7.27 8.87 -11.48
CA GLN A 57 7.05 7.80 -12.47
C GLN A 57 6.75 8.32 -13.87
N ILE A 58 6.05 9.45 -13.99
CA ILE A 58 5.81 10.10 -15.29
C ILE A 58 7.11 10.60 -15.89
N ARG A 59 7.98 11.22 -15.09
CA ARG A 59 9.27 11.80 -15.53
C ARG A 59 10.25 10.80 -16.12
N ARG A 60 10.06 9.49 -15.88
CA ARG A 60 10.83 8.43 -16.53
C ARG A 60 10.63 8.34 -18.04
N LYS A 61 9.54 8.90 -18.57
CA LYS A 61 9.24 8.85 -20.02
C LYS A 61 8.71 10.16 -20.59
N TYR A 62 7.97 10.93 -19.79
CA TYR A 62 7.29 12.13 -20.23
C TYR A 62 7.64 13.32 -19.34
N TRP A 63 7.78 14.47 -19.97
CA TRP A 63 7.94 15.74 -19.29
C TRP A 63 6.72 16.63 -19.53
N ILE A 64 5.93 16.82 -18.48
CA ILE A 64 4.81 17.76 -18.49
C ILE A 64 5.30 19.08 -17.89
N PRO A 65 5.27 20.22 -18.63
CA PRO A 65 5.62 21.52 -18.09
C PRO A 65 4.79 21.86 -16.86
N GLN A 66 5.43 22.35 -15.80
CA GLN A 66 4.77 22.61 -14.50
C GLN A 66 4.02 21.37 -13.94
N GLY A 67 4.45 20.16 -14.29
CA GLY A 67 3.68 18.92 -14.19
C GLY A 67 3.06 18.60 -12.83
N ARG A 68 3.62 19.10 -11.72
CA ARG A 68 3.03 18.92 -10.39
C ARG A 68 1.61 19.51 -10.29
N GLN A 69 1.37 20.68 -10.88
CA GLN A 69 0.06 21.34 -10.84
C GLN A 69 -1.06 20.53 -11.53
N PRO A 70 -0.93 20.14 -12.82
CA PRO A 70 -1.96 19.35 -13.50
C PRO A 70 -2.09 17.96 -12.88
N ILE A 71 -0.99 17.33 -12.43
CA ILE A 71 -1.05 16.04 -11.73
C ILE A 71 -1.89 16.14 -10.46
N ARG A 72 -1.59 17.10 -9.59
CA ARG A 72 -2.33 17.31 -8.34
C ARG A 72 -3.81 17.60 -8.59
N LYS A 73 -4.12 18.41 -9.61
CA LYS A 73 -5.52 18.69 -10.02
C LYS A 73 -6.29 17.43 -10.42
N ILE A 74 -5.62 16.46 -11.05
CA ILE A 74 -6.24 15.19 -11.47
C ILE A 74 -6.36 14.23 -10.28
N ILE A 75 -5.28 14.06 -9.51
CA ILE A 75 -5.23 13.10 -8.39
C ILE A 75 -6.18 13.50 -7.26
N ASN A 76 -6.34 14.79 -6.95
CA ASN A 76 -7.27 15.24 -5.92
C ASN A 76 -8.75 14.91 -6.22
N LYS A 77 -9.09 14.58 -7.48
CA LYS A 77 -10.43 14.11 -7.86
C LYS A 77 -10.62 12.61 -7.58
N CYS A 78 -9.56 11.87 -7.28
CA CYS A 78 -9.65 10.46 -6.94
C CYS A 78 -10.21 10.30 -5.53
N LYS A 79 -11.42 9.72 -5.43
CA LYS A 79 -12.05 9.45 -4.13
C LYS A 79 -11.17 8.63 -3.21
N LYS A 80 -10.53 7.57 -3.72
CA LYS A 80 -9.67 6.65 -2.94
C LYS A 80 -8.45 7.34 -2.34
N TYR A 81 -7.82 8.24 -3.09
CA TYR A 81 -6.70 9.04 -2.58
C TYR A 81 -7.14 10.11 -1.59
N SER A 82 -8.32 10.69 -1.81
CA SER A 82 -8.86 11.75 -0.96
C SER A 82 -9.51 11.24 0.33
N VAL A 83 -9.64 9.92 0.51
CA VAL A 83 -10.10 9.36 1.80
C VAL A 83 -9.02 9.63 2.85
N LYS A 84 -9.42 10.23 3.98
CA LYS A 84 -8.52 10.36 5.13
C LYS A 84 -8.12 8.98 5.61
N SER A 85 -6.84 8.79 5.89
CA SER A 85 -6.40 7.59 6.61
C SER A 85 -7.13 7.53 7.95
N ALA A 86 -7.50 6.34 8.40
CA ALA A 86 -8.05 6.19 9.74
C ALA A 86 -6.98 6.66 10.75
N ASP A 87 -7.40 7.44 11.74
CA ASP A 87 -6.52 7.77 12.85
C ASP A 87 -6.26 6.49 13.64
N GLN A 88 -5.01 6.07 13.69
CA GLN A 88 -4.62 4.96 14.54
C GLN A 88 -4.56 5.47 15.98
N LEU A 89 -5.58 5.16 16.77
CA LEU A 89 -5.55 5.39 18.21
C LEU A 89 -4.52 4.44 18.83
N CYS A 90 -3.31 4.96 19.08
CA CYS A 90 -2.29 4.23 19.83
C CYS A 90 -2.57 4.38 21.32
N GLY A 91 -3.46 3.53 21.86
CA GLY A 91 -3.73 3.47 23.29
C GLY A 91 -2.51 2.94 24.07
N GLN A 92 -2.45 3.27 25.37
CA GLN A 92 -1.48 2.64 26.26
C GLN A 92 -1.71 1.12 26.30
N LEU A 93 -0.63 0.36 26.20
CA LEU A 93 -0.70 -1.09 26.35
C LEU A 93 -1.02 -1.43 27.82
N PRO A 94 -1.87 -2.43 28.10
CA PRO A 94 -2.17 -2.84 29.46
C PRO A 94 -0.92 -3.40 30.15
N CYS A 95 -0.78 -3.17 31.45
CA CYS A 95 0.35 -3.66 32.25
C CYS A 95 0.58 -5.15 32.05
N ASP A 96 -0.49 -5.95 32.00
CA ASP A 96 -0.45 -7.40 31.83
C ASP A 96 0.22 -7.89 30.53
N ARG A 97 0.43 -7.00 29.55
CA ARG A 97 1.16 -7.28 28.31
C ARG A 97 2.65 -6.89 28.39
N ILE A 98 3.01 -5.99 29.29
CA ILE A 98 4.34 -5.37 29.34
C ILE A 98 5.13 -5.81 30.59
N SER A 99 4.45 -6.13 31.68
CA SER A 99 5.09 -6.59 32.91
C SER A 99 5.64 -8.01 32.76
N GLU A 100 6.86 -8.21 33.25
CA GLU A 100 7.45 -9.54 33.34
C GLU A 100 6.67 -10.38 34.37
N SER A 101 6.30 -11.58 33.97
CA SER A 101 5.64 -12.56 34.84
C SER A 101 5.93 -13.98 34.34
N PRO A 102 5.73 -15.02 35.15
CA PRO A 102 5.89 -16.40 34.69
C PRO A 102 4.96 -16.77 33.52
N PRO A 103 5.29 -17.80 32.72
CA PRO A 103 4.40 -18.31 31.69
C PRO A 103 3.03 -18.68 32.25
N PHE A 104 1.97 -18.42 31.47
CA PHE A 104 0.56 -18.67 31.81
C PHE A 104 0.03 -17.92 33.04
N THR A 105 0.72 -16.90 33.56
CA THR A 105 0.17 -16.02 34.61
C THR A 105 -0.97 -15.13 34.10
N VAL A 106 -0.85 -14.62 32.86
CA VAL A 106 -1.89 -13.85 32.18
C VAL A 106 -2.30 -14.62 30.93
N ILE A 107 -3.56 -15.06 30.89
CA ILE A 107 -4.10 -15.90 29.81
C ILE A 107 -5.29 -15.20 29.15
N GLY A 108 -5.25 -15.08 27.83
CA GLY A 108 -6.41 -14.77 27.01
C GLY A 108 -7.09 -16.06 26.56
N VAL A 109 -8.37 -16.23 26.88
CA VAL A 109 -9.17 -17.37 26.41
C VAL A 109 -10.00 -16.94 25.22
N ASN A 110 -9.96 -17.73 24.14
CA ASN A 110 -10.81 -17.53 22.98
C ASN A 110 -11.37 -18.87 22.51
N PHE A 111 -12.48 -18.85 21.79
CA PHE A 111 -13.03 -20.03 21.13
C PHE A 111 -12.95 -19.85 19.62
N THR A 112 -12.52 -20.89 18.93
CA THR A 112 -12.62 -20.95 17.47
C THR A 112 -13.66 -21.97 17.04
N GLY A 113 -14.15 -21.78 15.81
CA GLY A 113 -15.46 -22.21 15.32
C GLY A 113 -15.81 -23.70 15.44
N PRO A 114 -17.02 -24.05 14.99
CA PRO A 114 -17.54 -25.39 15.21
C PRO A 114 -16.80 -26.41 14.36
N VAL A 115 -16.15 -27.35 15.04
CA VAL A 115 -15.56 -28.53 14.43
C VAL A 115 -16.45 -29.73 14.72
N TYR A 116 -16.60 -30.63 13.76
CA TYR A 116 -17.36 -31.86 13.96
C TYR A 116 -16.41 -32.97 14.36
N VAL A 117 -16.53 -33.43 15.59
CA VAL A 117 -15.70 -34.50 16.17
C VAL A 117 -16.47 -35.80 16.06
N LYS A 118 -15.79 -36.87 15.61
CA LYS A 118 -16.37 -38.21 15.61
C LYS A 118 -16.30 -38.80 17.01
N LEU A 119 -17.45 -39.11 17.59
CA LEU A 119 -17.57 -39.82 18.85
C LEU A 119 -18.22 -41.18 18.56
N GLY A 120 -17.38 -42.18 18.28
CA GLY A 120 -17.85 -43.48 17.80
C GLY A 120 -18.47 -43.38 16.41
N ASN A 121 -19.76 -43.75 16.30
CA ASN A 121 -20.52 -43.68 15.04
C ASN A 121 -21.19 -42.32 14.80
N ASP A 122 -21.25 -41.47 15.83
CA ASP A 122 -21.91 -40.17 15.77
C ASP A 122 -20.91 -39.04 15.56
N THR A 123 -21.39 -37.92 15.02
CA THR A 123 -20.61 -36.69 14.87
C THR A 123 -21.21 -35.60 15.74
N GLU A 124 -20.43 -35.07 16.67
CA GLU A 124 -20.83 -33.98 17.55
C GLU A 124 -20.17 -32.66 17.15
N LYS A 125 -20.89 -31.57 17.34
CA LYS A 125 -20.40 -30.21 17.08
C LYS A 125 -19.69 -29.69 18.32
N SER A 126 -18.37 -29.58 18.25
CA SER A 126 -17.50 -29.08 19.33
C SER A 126 -16.87 -27.74 18.96
N TYR A 127 -16.38 -27.01 19.95
CA TYR A 127 -15.61 -25.78 19.75
C TYR A 127 -14.24 -25.96 20.37
N ILE A 128 -13.22 -25.36 19.77
CA ILE A 128 -11.86 -25.45 20.27
C ILE A 128 -11.61 -24.26 21.19
N ALA A 129 -11.24 -24.54 22.45
CA ALA A 129 -10.76 -23.55 23.38
C ALA A 129 -9.28 -23.25 23.12
N LEU A 130 -8.95 -21.96 22.99
CA LEU A 130 -7.61 -21.44 22.77
C LEU A 130 -7.19 -20.63 23.98
N PHE A 131 -6.18 -21.11 24.68
CA PHE A 131 -5.56 -20.43 25.81
C PHE A 131 -4.25 -19.80 25.35
N THR A 132 -4.22 -18.47 25.30
CA THR A 132 -3.06 -17.70 24.82
C THR A 132 -2.35 -17.04 25.98
N CYS A 133 -1.07 -17.34 26.19
CA CYS A 133 -0.27 -16.69 27.22
C CYS A 133 0.14 -15.30 26.75
N ALA A 134 -0.19 -14.25 27.51
CA ALA A 134 0.18 -12.88 27.17
C ALA A 134 1.70 -12.63 27.27
N VAL A 135 2.39 -13.37 28.14
CA VAL A 135 3.83 -13.27 28.42
C VAL A 135 4.67 -13.87 27.28
N THR A 136 4.48 -15.16 27.00
CA THR A 136 5.31 -15.91 26.05
C THR A 136 4.72 -15.99 24.65
N ARG A 137 3.44 -15.62 24.48
CA ARG A 137 2.64 -15.88 23.28
C ARG A 137 2.44 -17.37 22.96
N ALA A 138 2.70 -18.26 23.92
CA ALA A 138 2.37 -19.67 23.79
C ALA A 138 0.85 -19.87 23.69
N VAL A 139 0.43 -20.87 22.92
CA VAL A 139 -0.99 -21.22 22.73
C VAL A 139 -1.19 -22.66 23.17
N HIS A 140 -2.08 -22.87 24.13
CA HIS A 140 -2.61 -24.19 24.47
C HIS A 140 -4.00 -24.35 23.83
N ILE A 141 -4.24 -25.51 23.25
CA ILE A 141 -5.44 -25.82 22.48
C ILE A 141 -6.12 -27.00 23.14
N GLU A 142 -7.39 -26.83 23.49
CA GLU A 142 -8.23 -27.87 24.10
C GLU A 142 -9.50 -28.03 23.26
N LEU A 143 -9.91 -29.28 23.05
CA LEU A 143 -11.06 -29.66 22.23
C LEU A 143 -12.17 -30.24 23.10
#